data_AF-A0A226DCA4-F1
#
_entry.id   AF-A0A226DCA4-F1
#
_cell.length_a   1.000
_cell.length_b   1.000
_cell.length_c   1.000
_cell.angle_alpha   90.00
_cell.angle_beta   90.00
_cell.angle_gamma   90.00
#
_symmetry.space_group_name_H-M   'P 1'
#
loop_
_entity.id
_entity.type
_entity.pdbx_description
1 polymer ?
#
loop_
_entity_poly.entity_id
_entity_poly.type
_entity_poly.pdbx_seq_one_letter_code
_entity_poly.pdbx_strand_id
1 'polypeptide(L)'
;MQNYSLGGVTLNILLGSNAIPNEFPYQVNLRDINNQIFCGGSILAPLFILTAAHCLQDPKILNGMTVVAGDHTISKDEGTEQSRKVGRIHNHPSYDKPTRYNNDIAIIQLDKKLELNTFVQPIPWPKIATDFADSNSLERQVSTSLCHRKAVISNNMICLGGDGRDSCQGDSGGPVVCNDGNNKVLCGVVSFGISCGMTGVPGVYTDVSKYSTWIEKIISNEQNVLNSWKSIRVTTPGITDHYLGHKDFKGWILNHVTSTQSQNGRESSTWRLIPGLANKQLVTLESFNYPGQYLRHRNWRIELSHDDGSTLLKLDATFYLRKGENPGEFKFESYNYPQRFIRHYNGEVWIADSSRYDSKDSPHLFKEDTTWKIVDALAS
;
A
#
# COMPACT_ATOMS: atom_id res chain seq x y z
N MET A 1 -30.41 -24.53 23.69
CA MET A 1 -30.10 -23.98 22.35
C MET A 1 -31.32 -23.20 21.89
N GLN A 2 -31.27 -21.87 21.92
CA GLN A 2 -32.23 -21.03 21.22
C GLN A 2 -31.43 -20.25 20.18
N ASN A 3 -31.67 -20.59 18.91
CA ASN A 3 -31.20 -19.84 17.76
C ASN A 3 -32.27 -18.82 17.42
N TYR A 4 -31.93 -17.54 17.47
CA TYR A 4 -32.68 -16.49 16.78
C TYR A 4 -31.79 -15.90 15.69
N SER A 5 -32.21 -16.11 14.44
CA SER A 5 -31.59 -15.57 13.22
C SER A 5 -32.46 -14.44 12.70
N LEU A 6 -31.99 -13.20 12.79
CA LEU A 6 -32.46 -12.06 12.01
C LEU A 6 -31.29 -11.08 11.82
N GLY A 7 -30.82 -10.90 10.57
CA GLY A 7 -29.90 -9.84 10.15
C GLY A 7 -28.42 -10.10 10.46
N GLY A 8 -27.74 -10.82 9.56
CA GLY A 8 -26.41 -11.38 9.75
C GLY A 8 -25.27 -10.37 9.80
N VAL A 9 -24.73 -10.17 11.01
CA VAL A 9 -23.30 -10.01 11.31
C VAL A 9 -23.13 -10.61 12.71
N THR A 10 -22.28 -11.62 12.87
CA THR A 10 -21.96 -12.20 14.18
C THR A 10 -20.51 -11.87 14.53
N LEU A 11 -20.28 -11.31 15.73
CA LEU A 11 -18.95 -10.95 16.20
C LEU A 11 -18.32 -12.13 16.95
N ASN A 12 -17.34 -12.78 16.33
CA ASN A 12 -16.54 -13.80 17.00
C ASN A 12 -15.29 -13.16 17.59
N ILE A 13 -15.37 -12.68 18.85
CA ILE A 13 -14.16 -12.44 19.64
C ILE A 13 -13.61 -13.83 19.97
N LEU A 14 -12.43 -14.14 19.46
CA LEU A 14 -11.81 -15.45 19.61
C LEU A 14 -11.70 -15.79 21.09
N LEU A 15 -12.37 -16.88 21.45
CA LEU A 15 -12.36 -17.49 22.77
C LEU A 15 -10.90 -17.67 23.21
N GLY A 16 -10.61 -17.47 24.49
CA GLY A 16 -9.29 -17.68 25.11
C GLY A 16 -8.84 -19.15 25.15
N SER A 17 -9.08 -19.91 24.08
CA SER A 17 -8.50 -21.22 23.78
C SER A 17 -7.35 -21.04 22.79
N ASN A 18 -6.29 -21.83 22.93
CA ASN A 18 -5.19 -21.82 21.96
C ASN A 18 -5.75 -22.06 20.56
N ALA A 19 -5.42 -21.15 19.63
CA ALA A 19 -5.72 -21.34 18.22
C ALA A 19 -5.08 -22.65 17.73
N ILE A 20 -5.69 -23.33 16.76
CA ILE A 20 -4.97 -24.40 16.06
C ILE A 20 -3.99 -23.79 15.04
N PRO A 21 -2.93 -24.51 14.64
CA PRO A 21 -2.07 -24.05 13.55
C PRO A 21 -2.90 -23.67 12.33
N ASN A 22 -2.61 -22.51 11.74
CA ASN A 22 -3.31 -21.97 10.58
C ASN A 22 -4.80 -21.58 10.79
N GLU A 23 -5.27 -21.40 12.03
CA GLU A 23 -6.65 -20.94 12.21
C GLU A 23 -6.85 -19.49 11.71
N PHE A 24 -5.81 -18.65 11.84
CA PHE A 24 -5.81 -17.23 11.48
C PHE A 24 -4.61 -16.88 10.58
N PRO A 25 -4.60 -17.31 9.30
CA PRO A 25 -3.46 -17.15 8.39
C PRO A 25 -3.12 -15.70 8.02
N TYR A 26 -3.99 -14.76 8.40
CA TYR A 26 -3.81 -13.33 8.20
C TYR A 26 -3.14 -12.64 9.39
N GLN A 27 -2.95 -13.32 10.52
CA GLN A 27 -2.29 -12.77 11.70
C GLN A 27 -0.81 -12.53 11.41
N VAL A 28 -0.30 -11.37 11.82
CA VAL A 28 1.13 -11.11 11.84
C VAL A 28 1.57 -10.53 13.18
N ASN A 29 2.84 -10.74 13.50
CA ASN A 29 3.49 -10.21 14.69
C ASN A 29 4.50 -9.13 14.25
N LEU A 30 4.43 -7.96 14.87
CA LEU A 30 5.42 -6.88 14.73
C LEU A 30 6.48 -7.04 15.80
N ARG A 31 7.73 -7.22 15.36
CA ARG A 31 8.86 -7.49 16.24
C ARG A 31 9.89 -6.38 16.16
N ASP A 32 10.42 -5.98 17.30
CA ASP A 32 11.53 -5.01 17.39
C ASP A 32 12.87 -5.63 16.94
N ILE A 33 13.95 -4.87 17.02
CA ILE A 33 15.30 -5.33 16.65
C ILE A 33 15.81 -6.48 17.53
N ASN A 34 15.26 -6.65 18.73
CA ASN A 34 15.58 -7.74 19.66
C ASN A 34 14.65 -8.94 19.49
N ASN A 35 13.83 -8.94 18.43
CA ASN A 35 12.83 -9.97 18.14
C ASN A 35 11.70 -10.02 19.20
N GLN A 36 11.49 -8.96 19.98
CA GLN A 36 10.39 -8.83 20.93
C GLN A 36 9.12 -8.40 20.21
N ILE A 37 8.03 -9.14 20.39
CA ILE A 37 6.71 -8.80 19.87
C ILE A 37 6.15 -7.62 20.68
N PHE A 38 5.78 -6.53 20.00
CA PHE A 38 5.21 -5.36 20.65
C PHE A 38 3.80 -5.02 20.14
N CYS A 39 3.45 -5.47 18.93
CA CYS A 39 2.11 -5.31 18.34
C CYS A 39 1.82 -6.46 17.37
N GLY A 40 0.55 -6.60 17.01
CA GLY A 40 0.06 -7.44 15.92
C GLY A 40 -0.27 -6.64 14.66
N GLY A 41 -0.80 -7.35 13.67
CA GLY A 41 -1.30 -6.78 12.42
C GLY A 41 -2.12 -7.80 11.64
N SER A 42 -2.61 -7.38 10.48
CA SER A 42 -3.37 -8.23 9.57
C SER A 42 -2.91 -8.07 8.12
N ILE A 43 -2.80 -9.18 7.41
CA ILE A 43 -2.44 -9.18 5.99
C ILE A 43 -3.64 -8.72 5.16
N LEU A 44 -3.52 -7.58 4.48
CA LEU A 44 -4.51 -7.14 3.49
C LEU A 44 -4.17 -7.66 2.09
N ALA A 45 -2.88 -7.76 1.78
CA ALA A 45 -2.34 -8.26 0.52
C ALA A 45 -0.86 -8.64 0.71
N PRO A 46 -0.21 -9.34 -0.24
CA PRO A 46 1.16 -9.84 -0.05
C PRO A 46 2.22 -8.80 0.33
N LEU A 47 1.99 -7.51 0.09
CA LEU A 47 2.88 -6.41 0.50
C LEU A 47 2.31 -5.54 1.62
N PHE A 48 1.04 -5.68 1.97
CA PHE A 48 0.34 -4.69 2.76
C PHE A 48 -0.21 -5.31 4.03
N ILE A 49 0.21 -4.75 5.14
CA ILE A 49 -0.19 -5.14 6.49
C ILE A 49 -0.93 -3.97 7.11
N LEU A 50 -2.13 -4.20 7.64
CA LEU A 50 -2.86 -3.23 8.44
C LEU A 50 -2.52 -3.43 9.92
N THR A 51 -2.29 -2.33 10.63
CA THR A 51 -2.06 -2.32 12.07
C THR A 51 -2.57 -1.00 12.67
N ALA A 52 -2.43 -0.84 13.98
CA ALA A 52 -2.72 0.42 14.66
C ALA A 52 -1.60 1.43 14.42
N ALA A 53 -1.95 2.71 14.29
CA ALA A 53 -0.95 3.76 14.11
C ALA A 53 -0.09 3.94 15.36
N HIS A 54 -0.63 3.76 16.56
CA HIS A 54 0.12 3.90 17.81
C HIS A 54 1.30 2.92 17.91
N CYS A 55 1.21 1.76 17.25
CA CYS A 55 2.31 0.79 17.16
C CYS A 55 3.53 1.34 16.41
N LEU A 56 3.34 2.37 15.58
CA LEU A 56 4.35 2.86 14.64
C LEU A 56 4.82 4.29 14.94
N GLN A 57 4.75 4.71 16.21
CA GLN A 57 5.11 6.08 16.61
C GLN A 57 6.52 6.21 17.20
N ASP A 58 7.12 5.15 17.73
CA ASP A 58 8.46 5.19 18.34
C ASP A 58 9.56 4.90 17.30
N PRO A 59 10.39 5.89 16.91
CA PRO A 59 11.47 5.69 15.95
C PRO A 59 12.50 4.63 16.36
N LYS A 60 12.67 4.40 17.68
CA LYS A 60 13.60 3.37 18.18
C LYS A 60 13.09 1.97 17.86
N ILE A 61 11.78 1.74 18.03
CA ILE A 61 11.14 0.46 17.70
C ILE A 61 11.17 0.24 16.19
N LEU A 62 10.88 1.29 15.41
CA LEU A 62 10.86 1.20 13.94
C LEU A 62 12.24 0.87 13.34
N ASN A 63 13.32 1.25 14.01
CA ASN A 63 14.67 0.95 13.54
C ASN A 63 15.00 -0.53 13.71
N GLY A 64 14.97 -1.28 12.60
CA GLY A 64 15.22 -2.73 12.60
C GLY A 64 13.97 -3.58 12.88
N MET A 65 12.78 -2.98 12.89
CA MET A 65 11.51 -3.68 13.02
C MET A 65 11.29 -4.69 11.87
N THR A 66 10.68 -5.82 12.20
CA THR A 66 10.24 -6.82 11.22
C THR A 66 8.77 -7.18 11.39
N VAL A 67 8.16 -7.65 10.32
CA VAL A 67 6.84 -8.27 10.31
C VAL A 67 7.00 -9.77 10.09
N VAL A 68 6.41 -10.58 10.96
CA VAL A 68 6.44 -12.04 10.88
C VAL A 68 5.03 -12.58 10.65
N ALA A 69 4.84 -13.30 9.55
CA ALA A 69 3.58 -13.99 9.21
C ALA A 69 3.77 -15.52 9.30
N GLY A 70 2.68 -16.27 9.48
CA GLY A 70 2.71 -17.75 9.48
C GLY A 70 3.32 -18.36 10.74
N ASP A 71 3.43 -17.59 11.81
CA ASP A 71 3.91 -17.98 13.13
C ASP A 71 2.74 -18.48 13.99
N HIS A 72 2.87 -19.66 14.59
CA HIS A 72 1.87 -20.19 15.52
C HIS A 72 2.42 -20.28 16.95
N THR A 73 3.66 -20.78 17.10
CA THR A 73 4.32 -20.90 18.40
C THR A 73 5.49 -19.91 18.51
N ILE A 74 5.27 -18.77 19.17
CA ILE A 74 6.25 -17.66 19.29
C ILE A 74 7.68 -18.10 19.66
N SER A 75 7.82 -19.12 20.51
CA SER A 75 9.11 -19.62 21.02
C SER A 75 9.81 -20.62 20.11
N LYS A 76 9.22 -20.98 18.96
CA LYS A 76 9.68 -22.04 18.08
C LYS A 76 9.66 -21.56 16.62
N ASP A 77 10.66 -21.99 15.85
CA ASP A 77 10.62 -21.92 14.39
C ASP A 77 9.96 -23.19 13.85
N GLU A 78 8.79 -23.05 13.24
CA GLU A 78 7.97 -24.12 12.69
C GLU A 78 8.21 -24.34 11.19
N GLY A 79 9.02 -23.48 10.56
CA GLY A 79 9.32 -23.47 9.13
C GLY A 79 8.21 -22.87 8.26
N THR A 80 7.16 -22.33 8.88
CA THR A 80 6.04 -21.65 8.20
C THR A 80 6.17 -20.13 8.23
N GLU A 81 7.07 -19.63 9.08
CA GLU A 81 7.30 -18.24 9.39
C GLU A 81 7.95 -17.49 8.23
N GLN A 82 7.38 -16.35 7.90
CA GLN A 82 7.90 -15.43 6.91
C GLN A 82 8.20 -14.09 7.55
N SER A 83 9.49 -13.84 7.80
CA SER A 83 9.96 -12.53 8.23
C SER A 83 10.18 -11.59 7.04
N ARG A 84 9.70 -10.35 7.16
CA ARG A 84 9.85 -9.27 6.17
C ARG A 84 10.26 -7.98 6.87
N LYS A 85 11.09 -7.17 6.21
CA LYS A 85 11.43 -5.85 6.74
C LYS A 85 10.34 -4.85 6.34
N VAL A 86 10.27 -3.78 7.11
CA VAL A 86 9.42 -2.64 6.78
C VAL A 86 10.04 -1.87 5.61
N GLY A 87 9.32 -1.78 4.50
CA GLY A 87 9.70 -0.92 3.38
C GLY A 87 9.20 0.51 3.58
N ARG A 88 7.93 0.67 3.94
CA ARG A 88 7.28 1.98 4.14
C ARG A 88 6.13 1.91 5.12
N ILE A 89 5.88 3.01 5.83
CA ILE A 89 4.74 3.18 6.73
C ILE A 89 3.81 4.27 6.19
N HIS A 90 2.52 3.99 6.22
CA HIS A 90 1.43 4.90 5.89
C HIS A 90 0.54 5.08 7.12
N ASN A 91 0.88 6.03 7.98
CA ASN A 91 -0.01 6.44 9.07
C ASN A 91 -1.21 7.20 8.49
N HIS A 92 -2.38 7.02 9.09
CA HIS A 92 -3.53 7.85 8.72
C HIS A 92 -3.22 9.34 8.99
N PRO A 93 -3.45 10.26 8.03
CA PRO A 93 -3.05 11.68 8.17
C PRO A 93 -3.68 12.41 9.36
N SER A 94 -4.82 11.91 9.84
CA SER A 94 -5.55 12.46 10.99
C SER A 94 -5.42 11.60 12.25
N TYR A 95 -4.41 10.73 12.33
CA TYR A 95 -4.12 9.99 13.56
C TYR A 95 -4.03 10.94 14.77
N ASP A 96 -4.62 10.51 15.87
CA ASP A 96 -4.70 11.21 17.17
C ASP A 96 -5.54 12.51 17.14
N LYS A 97 -6.39 12.71 16.12
CA LYS A 97 -7.25 13.90 15.95
C LYS A 97 -8.70 13.54 15.59
N PRO A 98 -9.72 14.23 16.15
CA PRO A 98 -9.61 15.36 17.07
C PRO A 98 -9.37 14.93 18.53
N THR A 99 -9.53 13.64 18.84
CA THR A 99 -9.34 13.08 20.18
C THR A 99 -8.25 12.02 20.16
N ARG A 100 -7.69 11.75 21.34
CA ARG A 100 -6.61 10.77 21.51
C ARG A 100 -7.01 9.40 20.96
N TYR A 101 -6.09 8.74 20.25
CA TYR A 101 -6.29 7.47 19.54
C TYR A 101 -7.35 7.51 18.42
N ASN A 102 -7.87 8.67 18.04
CA ASN A 102 -8.74 8.73 16.87
C ASN A 102 -7.96 8.46 15.58
N ASN A 103 -8.58 7.75 14.63
CA ASN A 103 -7.89 7.30 13.41
C ASN A 103 -6.62 6.51 13.69
N ASP A 104 -6.64 5.66 14.71
CA ASP A 104 -5.55 4.77 15.09
C ASP A 104 -5.45 3.58 14.12
N ILE A 105 -4.97 3.88 12.91
CA ILE A 105 -4.84 2.94 11.81
C ILE A 105 -3.66 3.32 10.92
N ALA A 106 -2.89 2.32 10.52
CA ALA A 106 -1.74 2.47 9.66
C ALA A 106 -1.56 1.25 8.73
N ILE A 107 -0.98 1.49 7.56
CA ILE A 107 -0.56 0.42 6.64
C ILE A 107 0.96 0.36 6.60
N ILE A 108 1.51 -0.83 6.81
CA ILE A 108 2.91 -1.15 6.54
C ILE A 108 2.98 -1.77 5.14
N GLN A 109 3.83 -1.20 4.30
CA GLN A 109 4.28 -1.80 3.06
C GLN A 109 5.59 -2.54 3.31
N LEU A 110 5.62 -3.84 3.02
CA LEU A 110 6.78 -4.70 3.22
C LEU A 110 7.85 -4.44 2.15
N ASP A 111 9.11 -4.74 2.49
CA ASP A 111 10.23 -4.68 1.54
C ASP A 111 10.14 -5.78 0.47
N LYS A 112 9.62 -6.96 0.83
CA LYS A 112 9.42 -8.11 -0.05
C LYS A 112 8.04 -8.73 0.19
N LYS A 113 7.43 -9.24 -0.88
CA LYS A 113 6.14 -9.93 -0.84
C LYS A 113 6.18 -11.13 0.10
N LEU A 114 5.10 -11.34 0.84
CA LEU A 114 4.77 -12.62 1.46
C LEU A 114 4.41 -13.64 0.37
N GLU A 115 4.85 -14.88 0.59
CA GLU A 115 4.50 -16.02 -0.25
C GLU A 115 3.20 -16.61 0.30
N LEU A 116 2.09 -16.44 -0.43
CA LEU A 116 0.80 -16.91 0.06
C LEU A 116 0.76 -18.44 0.02
N ASN A 117 0.36 -19.04 1.15
CA ASN A 117 0.25 -20.48 1.32
C ASN A 117 -0.82 -20.78 2.38
N THR A 118 -1.01 -22.03 2.79
CA THR A 118 -2.05 -22.36 3.77
C THR A 118 -1.96 -21.51 5.03
N PHE A 119 -0.74 -21.23 5.55
CA PHE A 119 -0.44 -20.51 6.79
C PHE A 119 -0.39 -18.98 6.66
N VAL A 120 -0.31 -18.46 5.43
CA VAL A 120 -0.15 -17.03 5.14
C VAL A 120 -1.14 -16.63 4.06
N GLN A 121 -2.23 -15.98 4.46
CA GLN A 121 -3.32 -15.55 3.58
C GLN A 121 -3.83 -14.17 3.98
N PRO A 122 -4.29 -13.35 3.02
CA PRO A 122 -4.93 -12.08 3.33
C PRO A 122 -6.33 -12.29 3.94
N ILE A 123 -6.79 -11.31 4.71
CA ILE A 123 -8.18 -11.19 5.15
C ILE A 123 -8.89 -10.12 4.30
N PRO A 124 -10.09 -10.39 3.75
CA PRO A 124 -10.87 -9.36 3.09
C PRO A 124 -11.36 -8.32 4.10
N TRP A 125 -11.51 -7.08 3.67
CA TRP A 125 -12.09 -5.99 4.45
C TRP A 125 -13.29 -5.38 3.70
N PRO A 126 -14.18 -4.65 4.40
CA PRO A 126 -15.33 -4.01 3.77
C PRO A 126 -14.88 -3.02 2.70
N LYS A 127 -15.37 -3.13 1.47
CA LYS A 127 -14.99 -2.21 0.37
C LYS A 127 -15.86 -0.96 0.31
N ILE A 128 -17.06 -1.00 0.88
CA ILE A 128 -17.96 0.15 0.95
C ILE A 128 -18.34 0.40 2.41
N ALA A 129 -18.27 1.67 2.84
CA ALA A 129 -18.62 2.08 4.20
C ALA A 129 -20.09 1.76 4.59
N THR A 130 -20.95 1.47 3.61
CA THR A 130 -22.38 1.19 3.78
C THR A 130 -22.71 -0.27 4.08
N ASP A 131 -21.84 -1.24 3.76
CA ASP A 131 -22.14 -2.67 3.93
C ASP A 131 -22.37 -3.05 5.42
N PHE A 132 -21.87 -2.23 6.34
CA PHE A 132 -22.03 -2.41 7.79
C PHE A 132 -22.89 -1.33 8.46
N ALA A 133 -23.39 -0.35 7.71
CA ALA A 133 -24.13 0.79 8.24
C ALA A 133 -25.64 0.50 8.42
N ASP A 134 -26.19 -0.44 7.65
CA ASP A 134 -27.63 -0.70 7.62
C ASP A 134 -28.09 -1.92 8.42
N SER A 135 -27.16 -2.68 9.02
CA SER A 135 -27.57 -3.71 9.97
C SER A 135 -27.73 -3.09 11.36
N ASN A 136 -28.99 -2.88 11.76
CA ASN A 136 -29.42 -2.97 13.16
C ASN A 136 -29.16 -4.40 13.71
N SER A 137 -27.94 -4.94 13.51
CA SER A 137 -27.51 -6.23 14.02
C SER A 137 -27.08 -6.03 15.47
N LEU A 138 -27.87 -6.63 16.35
CA LEU A 138 -27.86 -6.52 17.81
C LEU A 138 -26.56 -6.95 18.52
N GLU A 139 -25.43 -7.13 17.82
CA GLU A 139 -24.13 -7.53 18.40
C GLU A 139 -23.03 -6.46 18.32
N ARG A 140 -23.24 -5.35 17.58
CA ARG A 140 -22.30 -4.20 17.56
C ARG A 140 -22.44 -3.30 18.80
N GLN A 141 -23.33 -3.64 19.73
CA GLN A 141 -23.76 -2.80 20.83
C GLN A 141 -23.51 -3.47 22.18
N VAL A 142 -22.23 -3.63 22.56
CA VAL A 142 -21.92 -3.34 23.96
C VAL A 142 -22.22 -1.86 24.10
N SER A 143 -23.24 -1.52 24.89
CA SER A 143 -23.80 -0.17 24.95
C SER A 143 -22.68 0.87 24.88
N THR A 144 -22.68 1.70 23.83
CA THR A 144 -21.74 2.81 23.67
C THR A 144 -21.63 3.62 24.97
N SER A 145 -22.70 3.65 25.79
CA SER A 145 -22.72 4.24 27.12
C SER A 145 -21.68 3.72 28.12
N LEU A 146 -21.22 2.46 28.04
CA LEU A 146 -20.18 1.91 28.92
C LEU A 146 -18.79 2.44 28.54
N CYS A 147 -18.52 2.44 27.24
CA CYS A 147 -17.31 3.04 26.69
C CYS A 147 -17.27 4.56 26.90
N HIS A 148 -18.36 5.28 26.62
CA HIS A 148 -18.45 6.74 26.80
C HIS A 148 -18.32 7.18 28.26
N ARG A 149 -18.65 6.29 29.22
CA ARG A 149 -18.42 6.53 30.65
C ARG A 149 -16.94 6.50 31.05
N LYS A 150 -16.05 5.96 30.19
CA LYS A 150 -14.64 5.72 30.50
C LYS A 150 -13.67 6.37 29.50
N ALA A 151 -14.09 6.63 28.27
CA ALA A 151 -13.28 7.24 27.22
C ALA A 151 -14.14 8.06 26.24
N VAL A 152 -13.54 9.08 25.61
CA VAL A 152 -14.18 9.81 24.50
C VAL A 152 -13.99 9.02 23.22
N ILE A 153 -15.08 8.43 22.72
CA ILE A 153 -15.09 7.59 21.52
C ILE A 153 -15.71 8.35 20.35
N SER A 154 -15.09 8.24 19.17
CA SER A 154 -15.60 8.85 17.93
C SER A 154 -16.41 7.86 17.11
N ASN A 155 -17.06 8.34 16.04
CA ASN A 155 -17.74 7.49 15.06
C ASN A 155 -16.80 6.59 14.22
N ASN A 156 -15.48 6.72 14.42
CA ASN A 156 -14.46 5.92 13.75
C ASN A 156 -13.97 4.74 14.60
N MET A 157 -14.59 4.53 15.76
CA MET A 157 -14.20 3.52 16.74
C MET A 157 -15.37 2.59 17.03
N ILE A 158 -15.06 1.34 17.37
CA ILE A 158 -16.00 0.31 17.80
C ILE A 158 -15.70 -0.03 19.27
N CYS A 159 -16.75 -0.15 20.06
CA CYS A 159 -16.70 -0.62 21.44
C CYS A 159 -17.14 -2.09 21.50
N LEU A 160 -16.25 -2.99 21.91
CA LEU A 160 -16.53 -4.43 21.99
C LEU A 160 -16.06 -4.99 23.35
N GLY A 161 -16.67 -6.06 23.84
CA GLY A 161 -16.29 -6.72 25.11
C GLY A 161 -17.22 -6.42 26.31
N GLY A 162 -16.71 -6.46 27.54
CA GLY A 162 -17.49 -6.15 28.75
C GLY A 162 -18.04 -7.35 29.56
N ASP A 163 -17.93 -8.58 29.06
CA ASP A 163 -18.34 -9.81 29.79
C ASP A 163 -17.15 -10.66 30.27
N GLY A 164 -16.03 -10.02 30.61
CA GLY A 164 -14.77 -10.71 30.97
C GLY A 164 -13.98 -11.20 29.75
N ARG A 165 -14.28 -10.62 28.58
CA ARG A 165 -13.69 -10.92 27.28
C ARG A 165 -13.08 -9.62 26.75
N ASP A 166 -11.76 -9.49 26.80
CA ASP A 166 -11.04 -8.30 26.33
C ASP A 166 -9.70 -8.69 25.71
N SER A 167 -9.22 -7.87 24.77
CA SER A 167 -7.92 -8.06 24.10
C SER A 167 -6.79 -7.70 25.07
N CYS A 168 -5.71 -8.49 25.08
CA CYS A 168 -4.62 -8.35 26.05
C CYS A 168 -3.37 -7.70 25.43
N GLN A 169 -2.34 -7.46 26.26
CA GLN A 169 -1.05 -7.00 25.76
C GLN A 169 -0.47 -8.01 24.75
N GLY A 170 -0.06 -7.51 23.57
CA GLY A 170 0.41 -8.32 22.43
C GLY A 170 -0.56 -8.31 21.25
N ASP A 171 -1.85 -8.06 21.48
CA ASP A 171 -2.88 -8.01 20.43
C ASP A 171 -3.04 -6.63 19.80
N SER A 172 -2.44 -5.57 20.38
CA SER A 172 -2.51 -4.20 19.86
C SER A 172 -2.13 -4.13 18.39
N GLY A 173 -2.97 -3.52 17.55
CA GLY A 173 -2.82 -3.49 16.10
C GLY A 173 -3.28 -4.75 15.37
N GLY A 174 -3.66 -5.82 16.09
CA GLY A 174 -4.20 -7.05 15.55
C GLY A 174 -5.62 -6.91 14.97
N PRO A 175 -6.11 -7.95 14.26
CA PRO A 175 -7.41 -7.94 13.61
C PRO A 175 -8.57 -8.19 14.58
N VAL A 176 -9.67 -7.46 14.38
CA VAL A 176 -11.01 -7.86 14.81
C VAL A 176 -11.75 -8.40 13.60
N VAL A 177 -12.26 -9.62 13.71
CA VAL A 177 -12.90 -10.34 12.60
C VAL A 177 -14.39 -10.49 12.86
N CYS A 178 -15.18 -10.11 11.86
CA CYS A 178 -16.63 -10.23 11.87
C CYS A 178 -17.07 -11.19 10.78
N ASN A 179 -18.23 -11.82 10.98
CA ASN A 179 -18.87 -12.60 9.93
C ASN A 179 -19.72 -11.68 9.05
N ASP A 180 -19.51 -11.75 7.74
CA ASP A 180 -20.34 -11.13 6.70
C ASP A 180 -20.97 -12.25 5.87
N GLY A 181 -22.22 -12.60 6.20
CA GLY A 181 -22.84 -13.83 5.76
C GLY A 181 -22.02 -15.06 6.17
N ASN A 182 -21.51 -15.80 5.18
CA ASN A 182 -20.62 -16.96 5.40
C ASN A 182 -19.12 -16.59 5.34
N ASN A 183 -18.78 -15.34 5.07
CA ASN A 183 -17.41 -14.88 4.92
C ASN A 183 -16.89 -14.27 6.22
N LYS A 184 -15.58 -14.39 6.47
CA LYS A 184 -14.88 -13.66 7.53
C LYS A 184 -14.25 -12.40 6.97
N VAL A 185 -14.49 -11.25 7.58
CA VAL A 185 -13.93 -9.97 7.15
C VAL A 185 -13.29 -9.21 8.30
N LEU A 186 -12.30 -8.38 7.98
CA LEU A 186 -11.63 -7.49 8.93
C LEU A 186 -12.50 -6.26 9.23
N CYS A 187 -13.16 -6.27 10.39
CA CYS A 187 -14.07 -5.20 10.79
C CYS A 187 -13.44 -4.20 11.76
N GLY A 188 -12.34 -4.56 12.43
CA GLY A 188 -11.67 -3.66 13.35
C GLY A 188 -10.17 -3.91 13.50
N VAL A 189 -9.50 -2.94 14.12
CA VAL A 189 -8.10 -3.02 14.54
C VAL A 189 -8.05 -2.79 16.05
N VAL A 190 -7.36 -3.66 16.80
CA VAL A 190 -7.16 -3.48 18.25
C VAL A 190 -6.41 -2.18 18.51
N SER A 191 -7.02 -1.24 19.22
CA SER A 191 -6.47 0.10 19.45
C SER A 191 -6.03 0.27 20.90
N PHE A 192 -6.97 0.40 21.84
CA PHE A 192 -6.64 0.50 23.26
C PHE A 192 -7.71 -0.16 24.13
N GLY A 193 -7.26 -0.87 25.16
CA GLY A 193 -8.10 -1.31 26.26
C GLY A 193 -8.09 -0.29 27.39
N ILE A 194 -9.21 -0.18 28.11
CA ILE A 194 -9.26 0.58 29.37
C ILE A 194 -8.65 -0.27 30.51
N SER A 195 -8.77 -1.61 30.45
CA SER A 195 -8.08 -2.58 31.30
C SER A 195 -8.33 -4.02 30.81
N CYS A 196 -7.28 -4.79 30.50
CA CYS A 196 -7.40 -6.15 29.96
C CYS A 196 -8.07 -7.12 30.95
N GLY A 197 -8.99 -7.96 30.44
CA GLY A 197 -9.54 -9.13 31.13
C GLY A 197 -10.55 -8.84 32.25
N MET A 198 -10.96 -7.60 32.47
CA MET A 198 -11.94 -7.26 33.51
C MET A 198 -13.38 -7.40 33.02
N THR A 199 -14.17 -8.20 33.73
CA THR A 199 -15.63 -8.23 33.57
C THR A 199 -16.19 -6.82 33.79
N GLY A 200 -17.00 -6.34 32.84
CA GLY A 200 -17.60 -5.02 32.84
C GLY A 200 -16.79 -3.93 32.11
N VAL A 201 -15.61 -4.22 31.58
CA VAL A 201 -14.77 -3.23 30.86
C VAL A 201 -14.68 -3.58 29.37
N PRO A 202 -15.20 -2.73 28.47
CA PRO A 202 -15.04 -2.93 27.03
C PRO A 202 -13.68 -2.42 26.52
N GLY A 203 -13.20 -3.02 25.44
CA GLY A 203 -12.08 -2.54 24.65
C GLY A 203 -12.54 -1.60 23.53
N VAL A 204 -11.62 -0.74 23.07
CA VAL A 204 -11.85 0.19 21.95
C VAL A 204 -10.99 -0.22 20.76
N TYR A 205 -11.64 -0.28 19.61
CA TYR A 205 -11.09 -0.75 18.35
C TYR A 205 -11.32 0.30 17.27
N THR A 206 -10.43 0.41 16.28
CA THR A 206 -10.67 1.27 15.11
C THR A 206 -11.64 0.58 14.16
N ASP A 207 -12.69 1.27 13.69
CA ASP A 207 -13.67 0.73 12.73
C ASP A 207 -13.12 0.72 11.31
N VAL A 208 -12.72 -0.44 10.81
CA VAL A 208 -12.06 -0.58 9.49
C VAL A 208 -12.97 -0.14 8.35
N SER A 209 -14.30 -0.27 8.48
CA SER A 209 -15.24 0.13 7.42
C SER A 209 -15.25 1.64 7.18
N LYS A 210 -14.76 2.45 8.12
CA LYS A 210 -14.62 3.91 7.96
C LYS A 210 -13.38 4.30 7.16
N TYR A 211 -12.47 3.36 6.92
CA TYR A 211 -11.19 3.59 6.25
C TYR A 211 -11.07 2.88 4.91
N SER A 212 -12.11 2.19 4.42
CA SER A 212 -12.09 1.41 3.17
C SER A 212 -11.51 2.19 1.99
N THR A 213 -11.98 3.41 1.73
CA THR A 213 -11.46 4.25 0.63
C THR A 213 -9.99 4.64 0.84
N TRP A 214 -9.56 4.87 2.08
CA TRP A 214 -8.16 5.20 2.38
C TRP A 214 -7.25 3.97 2.20
N ILE A 215 -7.69 2.80 2.69
CA ILE A 215 -7.02 1.51 2.51
C ILE A 215 -6.89 1.20 1.02
N GLU A 216 -8.01 1.26 0.29
CA GLU A 216 -8.06 1.04 -1.16
C GLU A 216 -7.15 2.02 -1.87
N LYS A 217 -7.16 3.31 -1.54
CA LYS A 217 -6.25 4.28 -2.15
C LYS A 217 -4.78 3.89 -1.96
N ILE A 218 -4.38 3.34 -0.81
CA ILE A 218 -2.97 2.94 -0.57
C ILE A 218 -2.63 1.66 -1.33
N ILE A 219 -3.45 0.61 -1.17
CA ILE A 219 -3.23 -0.69 -1.82
C ILE A 219 -3.30 -0.53 -3.34
N SER A 220 -4.28 0.25 -3.82
CA SER A 220 -4.52 0.47 -5.24
C SER A 220 -3.59 1.52 -5.84
N ASN A 221 -3.09 2.54 -5.14
CA ASN A 221 -2.08 3.43 -5.75
C ASN A 221 -0.74 2.74 -6.03
N GLU A 222 -0.49 1.59 -5.41
CA GLU A 222 0.71 0.77 -5.69
C GLU A 222 0.40 -0.47 -6.55
N GLN A 223 -0.85 -0.93 -6.59
CA GLN A 223 -1.30 -2.02 -7.47
C GLN A 223 -1.96 -1.57 -8.79
N ASN A 224 -2.51 -0.35 -8.90
CA ASN A 224 -3.16 0.21 -10.10
C ASN A 224 -2.20 0.97 -11.01
N VAL A 225 -1.03 1.40 -10.52
CA VAL A 225 0.00 1.91 -11.43
C VAL A 225 0.64 0.72 -12.18
N LEU A 226 0.83 -0.39 -11.48
CA LEU A 226 1.39 -1.60 -12.08
C LEU A 226 0.32 -2.38 -12.85
N ASN A 227 0.67 -2.88 -14.03
CA ASN A 227 -0.14 -3.69 -14.94
C ASN A 227 -1.39 -3.04 -15.55
N SER A 228 -1.66 -1.76 -15.29
CA SER A 228 -2.66 -0.99 -16.05
C SER A 228 -2.00 -0.04 -17.06
N TRP A 229 -2.73 0.29 -18.13
CA TRP A 229 -2.29 1.28 -19.09
C TRP A 229 -2.40 2.68 -18.49
N LYS A 230 -1.33 3.47 -18.65
CA LYS A 230 -1.19 4.85 -18.14
C LYS A 230 -0.44 5.71 -19.14
N SER A 231 -0.61 7.03 -19.02
CA SER A 231 0.20 8.01 -19.74
C SER A 231 1.00 8.85 -18.74
N ILE A 232 2.20 9.26 -19.14
CA ILE A 232 3.15 9.95 -18.25
C ILE A 232 3.25 11.40 -18.71
N ARG A 233 2.59 12.30 -17.99
CA ARG A 233 2.41 13.70 -18.38
C ARG A 233 3.50 14.60 -17.80
N VAL A 234 3.95 15.56 -18.60
CA VAL A 234 4.92 16.60 -18.23
C VAL A 234 4.36 17.53 -17.16
N THR A 235 5.22 17.99 -16.24
CA THR A 235 4.86 18.99 -15.22
C THR A 235 5.46 20.38 -15.47
N THR A 236 6.40 20.51 -16.41
CA THR A 236 7.05 21.78 -16.74
C THR A 236 6.04 22.83 -17.23
N PRO A 237 6.03 24.04 -16.62
CA PRO A 237 5.13 25.11 -17.02
C PRO A 237 5.21 25.42 -18.52
N GLY A 238 4.06 25.62 -19.15
CA GLY A 238 3.95 25.93 -20.58
C GLY A 238 3.87 24.72 -21.52
N ILE A 239 4.16 23.51 -21.05
CA ILE A 239 4.09 22.27 -21.84
C ILE A 239 3.40 21.11 -21.08
N THR A 240 2.52 21.44 -20.12
CA THR A 240 1.82 20.46 -19.27
C THR A 240 0.80 19.59 -20.01
N ASP A 241 0.56 19.86 -21.29
CA ASP A 241 -0.25 19.07 -22.23
C ASP A 241 0.58 18.04 -23.03
N HIS A 242 1.89 17.94 -22.75
CA HIS A 242 2.78 16.96 -23.37
C HIS A 242 2.93 15.70 -22.53
N TYR A 243 3.23 14.58 -23.20
CA TYR A 243 3.36 13.26 -22.59
C TYR A 243 4.64 12.58 -23.05
N LEU A 244 5.26 11.79 -22.17
CA LEU A 244 6.32 10.87 -22.56
C LEU A 244 5.74 9.86 -23.56
N GLY A 245 6.33 9.85 -24.73
CA GLY A 245 6.05 8.87 -25.77
C GLY A 245 7.31 8.48 -26.51
N HIS A 246 7.14 7.86 -27.66
CA HIS A 246 8.25 7.50 -28.53
C HIS A 246 7.95 7.81 -30.00
N LYS A 247 9.01 8.10 -30.74
CA LYS A 247 9.01 8.30 -32.20
C LYS A 247 10.32 7.74 -32.74
N ASP A 248 10.22 6.90 -33.77
CA ASP A 248 11.36 6.19 -34.37
C ASP A 248 12.20 5.44 -33.30
N PHE A 249 11.50 4.80 -32.35
CA PHE A 249 12.07 4.10 -31.19
C PHE A 249 12.91 4.97 -30.23
N LYS A 250 12.86 6.30 -30.35
CA LYS A 250 13.48 7.24 -29.40
C LYS A 250 12.42 7.88 -28.51
N GLY A 251 12.76 8.21 -27.27
CA GLY A 251 11.84 8.87 -26.35
C GLY A 251 11.62 10.35 -26.69
N TRP A 252 10.38 10.82 -26.69
CA TRP A 252 10.04 12.23 -26.93
C TRP A 252 8.95 12.68 -25.97
N ILE A 253 8.82 13.98 -25.77
CA ILE A 253 7.58 14.55 -25.24
C ILE A 253 6.67 14.95 -26.41
N LEU A 254 5.43 14.52 -26.35
CA LEU A 254 4.49 14.59 -27.47
C LEU A 254 3.20 15.29 -27.06
N ASN A 255 2.69 16.20 -27.89
CA ASN A 255 1.41 16.88 -27.69
C ASN A 255 0.35 16.34 -28.65
N HIS A 256 -0.67 15.66 -28.14
CA HIS A 256 -1.65 14.91 -28.94
C HIS A 256 -3.10 15.02 -28.45
N VAL A 257 -3.41 15.97 -27.56
CA VAL A 257 -4.73 16.00 -26.87
C VAL A 257 -5.83 16.72 -27.65
N THR A 258 -5.56 17.29 -28.83
CA THR A 258 -6.55 18.15 -29.53
C THR A 258 -6.88 17.80 -30.97
N SER A 259 -6.25 16.80 -31.60
CA SER A 259 -6.55 16.44 -32.99
C SER A 259 -7.02 14.99 -33.14
N THR A 260 -8.15 14.82 -33.83
CA THR A 260 -8.78 13.55 -34.21
C THR A 260 -7.92 12.66 -35.13
N GLN A 261 -6.64 13.00 -35.35
CA GLN A 261 -5.75 12.38 -36.32
C GLN A 261 -4.49 11.70 -35.76
N SER A 262 -4.30 11.54 -34.44
CA SER A 262 -3.11 10.85 -33.91
C SER A 262 -3.42 9.66 -33.01
N GLN A 263 -4.19 8.69 -33.51
CA GLN A 263 -4.29 7.38 -32.86
C GLN A 263 -2.87 6.84 -32.53
N ASN A 264 -1.96 6.89 -33.50
CA ASN A 264 -0.56 6.49 -33.32
C ASN A 264 0.16 7.26 -32.20
N GLY A 265 -0.14 8.55 -32.02
CA GLY A 265 0.49 9.40 -31.00
C GLY A 265 0.01 9.09 -29.58
N ARG A 266 -1.29 8.83 -29.42
CA ARG A 266 -1.89 8.39 -28.15
C ARG A 266 -1.37 7.02 -27.73
N GLU A 267 -1.28 6.09 -28.67
CA GLU A 267 -0.73 4.76 -28.44
C GLU A 267 0.78 4.81 -28.10
N SER A 268 1.58 5.61 -28.83
CA SER A 268 3.02 5.77 -28.53
C SER A 268 3.31 6.48 -27.21
N SER A 269 2.30 7.13 -26.62
CA SER A 269 2.38 7.83 -25.32
C SER A 269 1.66 7.08 -24.20
N THR A 270 1.28 5.82 -24.45
CA THR A 270 0.61 4.94 -23.50
C THR A 270 1.54 3.79 -23.12
N TRP A 271 1.63 3.55 -21.81
CA TRP A 271 2.59 2.66 -21.19
C TRP A 271 1.92 1.78 -20.15
N ARG A 272 2.36 0.53 -20.04
CA ARG A 272 2.03 -0.34 -18.91
C ARG A 272 3.24 -0.39 -17.99
N LEU A 273 3.11 0.11 -16.77
CA LEU A 273 4.18 -0.04 -15.79
C LEU A 273 4.13 -1.48 -15.28
N ILE A 274 5.19 -2.25 -15.43
CA ILE A 274 5.25 -3.65 -14.96
C ILE A 274 6.44 -3.81 -14.01
N PRO A 275 6.53 -4.93 -13.26
CA PRO A 275 7.71 -5.23 -12.45
C PRO A 275 9.00 -5.16 -13.27
N GLY A 276 10.01 -4.47 -12.74
CA GLY A 276 11.28 -4.23 -13.40
C GLY A 276 11.95 -5.50 -13.94
N LEU A 277 12.67 -5.36 -15.04
CA LEU A 277 13.30 -6.51 -15.70
C LEU A 277 14.50 -7.04 -14.90
N ALA A 278 15.30 -6.16 -14.27
CA ALA A 278 16.42 -6.54 -13.39
C ALA A 278 15.99 -6.74 -11.94
N ASN A 279 14.99 -5.98 -11.47
CA ASN A 279 14.47 -6.09 -10.11
C ASN A 279 12.95 -5.96 -10.09
N LYS A 280 12.27 -7.02 -9.64
CA LYS A 280 10.80 -7.12 -9.63
C LYS A 280 10.11 -6.21 -8.60
N GLN A 281 10.86 -5.56 -7.71
CA GLN A 281 10.35 -4.52 -6.79
C GLN A 281 10.33 -3.13 -7.42
N LEU A 282 11.01 -2.95 -8.56
CA LEU A 282 11.11 -1.69 -9.29
C LEU A 282 10.17 -1.71 -10.50
N VAL A 283 10.22 -0.67 -11.33
CA VAL A 283 9.33 -0.54 -12.49
C VAL A 283 10.09 -0.57 -13.81
N THR A 284 9.43 -1.09 -14.84
CA THR A 284 9.77 -0.85 -16.25
C THR A 284 8.50 -0.42 -16.97
N LEU A 285 8.64 0.31 -18.09
CA LEU A 285 7.52 0.81 -18.87
C LEU A 285 7.45 0.04 -20.19
N GLU A 286 6.41 -0.75 -20.36
CA GLU A 286 6.11 -1.46 -21.60
C GLU A 286 5.24 -0.61 -22.53
N SER A 287 5.55 -0.59 -23.82
CA SER A 287 4.81 0.19 -24.81
C SER A 287 3.47 -0.43 -25.19
N PHE A 288 2.44 0.41 -25.37
CA PHE A 288 1.11 -0.03 -25.84
C PHE A 288 1.13 -0.52 -27.29
N ASN A 289 1.67 0.27 -28.23
CA ASN A 289 1.71 -0.08 -29.65
C ASN A 289 2.85 -1.03 -30.04
N TYR A 290 3.80 -1.27 -29.14
CA TYR A 290 4.84 -2.29 -29.33
C TYR A 290 4.94 -3.18 -28.08
N PRO A 291 3.96 -4.08 -27.85
CA PRO A 291 4.00 -5.00 -26.72
C PRO A 291 5.28 -5.83 -26.67
N GLY A 292 5.81 -6.08 -25.48
CA GLY A 292 7.12 -6.73 -25.29
C GLY A 292 8.33 -5.84 -25.59
N GLN A 293 8.13 -4.56 -25.91
CA GLN A 293 9.19 -3.56 -25.93
C GLN A 293 9.09 -2.61 -24.74
N TYR A 294 10.26 -2.26 -24.21
CA TYR A 294 10.43 -1.56 -22.96
C TYR A 294 11.21 -0.27 -23.15
N LEU A 295 10.82 0.75 -22.40
CA LEU A 295 11.59 1.97 -22.27
C LEU A 295 12.87 1.66 -21.50
N ARG A 296 14.01 2.03 -22.08
CA ARG A 296 15.32 1.94 -21.44
C ARG A 296 16.19 3.14 -21.79
N HIS A 297 17.29 3.32 -21.09
CA HIS A 297 18.33 4.26 -21.53
C HIS A 297 19.44 3.56 -22.32
N ARG A 298 20.08 4.27 -23.26
CA ARG A 298 21.34 3.89 -23.93
C ARG A 298 22.14 5.14 -24.20
N ASN A 299 23.41 5.18 -23.79
CA ASN A 299 24.23 6.39 -23.94
C ASN A 299 23.47 7.63 -23.44
N TRP A 300 22.83 7.50 -22.28
CA TRP A 300 21.97 8.50 -21.64
C TRP A 300 20.64 8.81 -22.35
N ARG A 301 20.42 8.39 -23.59
CA ARG A 301 19.17 8.63 -24.34
C ARG A 301 18.10 7.62 -23.98
N ILE A 302 16.87 8.05 -23.74
CA ILE A 302 15.73 7.15 -23.63
C ILE A 302 15.33 6.61 -25.01
N GLU A 303 15.16 5.31 -25.11
CA GLU A 303 14.72 4.61 -26.32
C GLU A 303 13.85 3.40 -25.99
N LEU A 304 13.14 2.92 -27.00
CA LEU A 304 12.30 1.73 -26.93
C LEU A 304 13.07 0.53 -27.50
N SER A 305 13.04 -0.60 -26.80
CA SER A 305 13.79 -1.80 -27.18
C SER A 305 13.05 -3.07 -26.79
N HIS A 306 13.12 -4.11 -27.62
CA HIS A 306 12.70 -5.47 -27.23
C HIS A 306 13.65 -6.03 -26.17
N ASP A 307 13.17 -6.91 -25.29
CA ASP A 307 14.02 -7.67 -24.37
C ASP A 307 14.82 -8.72 -25.15
N ASP A 308 16.12 -8.49 -25.29
CA ASP A 308 17.09 -9.39 -25.92
C ASP A 308 17.67 -10.42 -24.92
N GLY A 309 17.14 -10.44 -23.69
CA GLY A 309 17.60 -11.28 -22.59
C GLY A 309 18.86 -10.76 -21.89
N SER A 310 19.52 -9.72 -22.43
CA SER A 310 20.79 -9.22 -21.93
C SER A 310 20.65 -8.59 -20.55
N THR A 311 21.66 -8.81 -19.69
CA THR A 311 21.71 -8.17 -18.38
C THR A 311 21.70 -6.65 -18.49
N LEU A 312 22.41 -6.10 -19.48
CA LEU A 312 22.48 -4.65 -19.68
C LEU A 312 21.11 -4.05 -19.99
N LEU A 313 20.33 -4.65 -20.91
CA LEU A 313 18.98 -4.17 -21.18
C LEU A 313 18.10 -4.22 -19.94
N LYS A 314 18.16 -5.32 -19.18
CA LYS A 314 17.36 -5.46 -17.95
C LYS A 314 17.68 -4.37 -16.94
N LEU A 315 18.96 -4.03 -16.79
CA LEU A 315 19.42 -2.94 -15.93
C LEU A 315 18.96 -1.58 -16.46
N ASP A 316 19.16 -1.31 -17.74
CA ASP A 316 18.84 -0.04 -18.40
C ASP A 316 17.33 0.26 -18.47
N ALA A 317 16.51 -0.79 -18.50
CA ALA A 317 15.05 -0.72 -18.57
C ALA A 317 14.39 -0.66 -17.18
N THR A 318 15.15 -0.77 -16.10
CA THR A 318 14.62 -0.79 -14.73
C THR A 318 14.82 0.57 -14.05
N PHE A 319 13.77 1.08 -13.42
CA PHE A 319 13.77 2.39 -12.77
C PHE A 319 13.17 2.34 -11.36
N TYR A 320 13.70 3.11 -10.43
CA TYR A 320 13.01 3.42 -9.18
C TYR A 320 11.92 4.45 -9.44
N LEU A 321 10.70 4.15 -9.01
CA LEU A 321 9.61 5.12 -9.00
C LEU A 321 9.66 5.94 -7.70
N ARG A 322 10.31 7.10 -7.75
CA ARG A 322 10.43 8.03 -6.61
C ARG A 322 9.23 8.98 -6.57
N LYS A 323 8.87 9.45 -5.38
CA LYS A 323 7.87 10.51 -5.24
C LYS A 323 8.47 11.86 -5.64
N GLY A 324 7.68 12.64 -6.37
CA GLY A 324 7.90 14.07 -6.58
C GLY A 324 7.58 14.87 -5.31
N GLU A 325 7.78 16.17 -5.38
CA GLU A 325 7.55 17.06 -4.23
C GLU A 325 6.06 17.27 -3.94
N ASN A 326 5.22 17.31 -4.99
CA ASN A 326 3.78 17.46 -4.81
C ASN A 326 3.05 16.10 -4.84
N PRO A 327 1.88 15.98 -4.19
CA PRO A 327 1.07 14.78 -4.23
C PRO A 327 0.71 14.36 -5.67
N GLY A 328 0.94 13.09 -6.01
CA GLY A 328 0.64 12.53 -7.33
C GLY A 328 1.73 12.77 -8.39
N GLU A 329 2.85 13.38 -8.01
CA GLU A 329 4.02 13.53 -8.87
C GLU A 329 5.06 12.47 -8.59
N PHE A 330 5.81 12.09 -9.63
CA PHE A 330 6.79 11.01 -9.60
C PHE A 330 8.04 11.37 -10.38
N LYS A 331 9.14 10.70 -10.05
CA LYS A 331 10.41 10.72 -10.81
C LYS A 331 10.84 9.29 -11.08
N PHE A 332 11.39 9.04 -12.26
CA PHE A 332 11.94 7.74 -12.63
C PHE A 332 13.46 7.81 -12.54
N GLU A 333 14.04 7.22 -11.50
CA GLU A 333 15.50 7.16 -11.32
C GLU A 333 16.04 5.88 -11.95
N SER A 334 17.14 5.97 -12.69
CA SER A 334 17.80 4.80 -13.29
C SER A 334 18.28 3.80 -12.23
N TYR A 335 18.05 2.51 -12.45
CA TYR A 335 18.51 1.47 -11.52
C TYR A 335 20.03 1.34 -11.47
N ASN A 336 20.69 1.37 -12.63
CA ASN A 336 22.14 1.17 -12.77
C ASN A 336 22.95 2.47 -12.86
N TYR A 337 22.29 3.63 -12.91
CA TYR A 337 22.93 4.94 -12.79
C TYR A 337 22.24 5.79 -11.72
N PRO A 338 22.59 5.59 -10.43
CA PRO A 338 21.98 6.31 -9.32
C PRO A 338 22.03 7.83 -9.50
N GLN A 339 21.02 8.53 -8.99
CA GLN A 339 20.83 9.99 -9.11
C GLN A 339 20.58 10.53 -10.52
N ARG A 340 20.50 9.66 -11.54
CA ARG A 340 20.06 10.05 -12.88
C ARG A 340 18.59 9.73 -13.09
N PHE A 341 17.83 10.72 -13.51
CA PHE A 341 16.38 10.65 -13.65
C PHE A 341 15.96 10.79 -15.11
N ILE A 342 14.86 10.14 -15.50
CA ILE A 342 14.21 10.40 -16.78
C ILE A 342 13.80 11.88 -16.82
N ARG A 343 14.42 12.62 -17.73
CA ARG A 343 14.29 14.06 -17.95
C ARG A 343 13.88 14.31 -19.39
N HIS A 344 12.94 15.22 -19.63
CA HIS A 344 12.79 15.78 -20.97
C HIS A 344 13.65 17.03 -21.16
N TYR A 345 14.25 17.20 -22.34
CA TYR A 345 15.04 18.37 -22.69
C TYR A 345 14.93 18.63 -24.18
N ASN A 346 14.47 19.84 -24.56
CA ASN A 346 14.27 20.25 -25.95
C ASN A 346 13.44 19.24 -26.78
N GLY A 347 12.36 18.70 -26.21
CA GLY A 347 11.49 17.71 -26.86
C GLY A 347 11.95 16.26 -26.73
N GLU A 348 13.24 16.03 -26.49
CA GLU A 348 13.83 14.70 -26.34
C GLU A 348 13.82 14.22 -24.88
N VAL A 349 14.08 12.93 -24.66
CA VAL A 349 14.06 12.33 -23.32
C VAL A 349 15.37 11.59 -23.03
N TRP A 350 15.94 11.86 -21.87
CA TRP A 350 17.27 11.41 -21.45
C TRP A 350 17.23 10.94 -19.99
N ILE A 351 18.23 10.19 -19.54
CA ILE A 351 18.54 10.13 -18.11
C ILE A 351 19.59 11.20 -17.78
N ALA A 352 19.29 12.06 -16.83
CA ALA A 352 20.11 13.22 -16.50
C ALA A 352 20.26 13.41 -14.99
N ASP A 353 21.36 14.04 -14.58
CA ASP A 353 21.57 14.55 -13.23
C ASP A 353 21.67 16.09 -13.25
N SER A 354 21.97 16.72 -12.12
CA SER A 354 22.09 18.18 -12.01
C SER A 354 23.54 18.68 -11.95
N SER A 355 24.50 17.87 -12.42
CA SER A 355 25.94 18.09 -12.23
C SER A 355 26.60 19.13 -13.14
N ARG A 356 25.87 19.67 -14.14
CA ARG A 356 26.30 20.72 -15.09
C ARG A 356 27.33 20.32 -16.15
N TYR A 357 27.61 19.03 -16.37
CA TYR A 357 28.60 18.61 -17.37
C TYR A 357 28.08 18.62 -18.82
N ASP A 358 26.78 18.42 -19.04
CA ASP A 358 26.12 18.50 -20.36
C ASP A 358 24.91 19.44 -20.28
N SER A 359 24.51 19.99 -21.42
CA SER A 359 23.25 20.72 -21.64
C SER A 359 22.03 20.06 -21.00
N LYS A 360 21.91 18.72 -21.09
CA LYS A 360 20.81 17.95 -20.45
C LYS A 360 20.99 17.75 -18.95
N ASP A 361 22.17 17.99 -18.40
CA ASP A 361 22.47 17.94 -16.96
C ASP A 361 22.40 19.36 -16.32
N SER A 362 21.84 20.34 -17.05
CA SER A 362 21.67 21.71 -16.58
C SER A 362 20.69 21.79 -15.40
N PRO A 363 21.00 22.52 -14.31
CA PRO A 363 20.10 22.68 -13.17
C PRO A 363 18.86 23.52 -13.50
N HIS A 364 18.88 24.29 -14.60
CA HIS A 364 17.73 25.05 -15.04
C HIS A 364 16.58 24.11 -15.39
N LEU A 365 15.42 24.31 -14.76
CA LEU A 365 14.21 23.48 -14.86
C LEU A 365 14.41 21.99 -14.56
N PHE A 366 15.56 21.58 -13.99
CA PHE A 366 15.85 20.17 -13.77
C PHE A 366 14.77 19.47 -12.94
N LYS A 367 14.27 20.17 -11.93
CA LYS A 367 13.23 19.64 -11.05
C LYS A 367 11.94 19.40 -11.82
N GLU A 368 11.47 20.38 -12.58
CA GLU A 368 10.26 20.32 -13.39
C GLU A 368 10.39 19.26 -14.48
N ASP A 369 11.51 19.25 -15.21
CA ASP A 369 11.77 18.39 -16.36
C ASP A 369 11.96 16.91 -16.00
N THR A 370 12.28 16.60 -14.73
CA THR A 370 12.40 15.24 -14.20
C THR A 370 11.16 14.77 -13.46
N THR A 371 10.16 15.64 -13.30
CA THR A 371 8.94 15.37 -12.55
C THR A 371 7.77 15.12 -13.50
N TRP A 372 7.06 14.03 -13.25
CA TRP A 372 6.01 13.52 -14.11
C TRP A 372 4.73 13.24 -13.32
N LYS A 373 3.58 13.33 -13.99
CA LYS A 373 2.30 12.83 -13.46
C LYS A 373 1.91 11.55 -14.19
N ILE A 374 1.62 10.50 -13.43
CA ILE A 374 1.02 9.28 -13.99
C ILE A 374 -0.49 9.50 -14.04
N VAL A 375 -1.05 9.56 -15.24
CA VAL A 375 -2.47 9.81 -15.48
C VAL A 375 -3.11 8.65 -16.25
N ASP A 376 -4.42 8.66 -16.37
CA ASP A 376 -5.13 7.66 -17.16
C ASP A 376 -4.65 7.62 -18.61
N ALA A 377 -4.69 6.42 -19.19
CA ALA A 377 -4.15 6.19 -20.52
C ALA A 377 -4.84 7.05 -21.58
N LEU A 378 -4.05 7.56 -22.52
CA LEU A 378 -4.57 8.26 -23.69
C LEU A 378 -5.17 7.31 -24.73
N ALA A 379 -4.72 6.05 -24.75
CA ALA A 379 -5.27 4.97 -25.56
C ALA A 379 -5.92 3.91 -24.64
N SER A 380 -7.03 3.32 -25.10
CA SER A 380 -7.84 2.35 -24.35
C SER A 380 -7.97 1.03 -25.09
#